data_AF-A0A3D3PI58-F1
#
_entry.id   AF-A0A3D3PI58-F1
#
_cell.length_a   1.000
_cell.length_b   1.000
_cell.length_c   1.000
_cell.angle_alpha   90.00
_cell.angle_beta   90.00
_cell.angle_gamma   90.00
#
_symmetry.space_group_name_H-M   'P 1'
#
loop_
_entity.id
_entity.type
_entity.pdbx_description
1 polymer ?
#
loop_
_entity_poly.entity_id
_entity_poly.type
_entity_poly.pdbx_seq_one_letter_code
_entity_poly.pdbx_strand_id
1 'polypeptide(L)'
;MSLWVPLYETSLESVKSTISTFFKVFPNGMIWSNDTDGIGYDLVLFGQAEETNINVDILGKRWDNPNYAQVRQSLFDVGFYQLNDLLSTYAGNAHDLKKWMADAQINTDRNLRLGYLAGMALNNAQAAGIFFDICNNYQYPKTLFSGTDEELVPLFQAIDNKMCVSRKKE
;
A
#
# COMPACT_ATOMS: atom_id res chain seq x y z
N MET A 1 -8.36 10.03 1.54
CA MET A 1 -8.16 9.45 2.88
C MET A 1 -6.90 8.62 2.86
N SER A 2 -6.03 8.77 3.85
CA SER A 2 -4.93 7.84 4.10
C SER A 2 -5.12 7.19 5.47
N LEU A 3 -4.79 5.91 5.58
CA LEU A 3 -4.85 5.14 6.82
C LEU A 3 -3.58 4.30 6.95
N TRP A 4 -2.84 4.53 8.03
CA TRP A 4 -1.72 3.66 8.41
C TRP A 4 -2.25 2.39 9.08
N VAL A 5 -1.66 1.24 8.75
CA VAL A 5 -2.03 -0.07 9.29
C VAL A 5 -0.74 -0.85 9.62
N PRO A 6 -0.49 -1.15 10.91
CA PRO A 6 0.66 -1.97 11.31
C PRO A 6 0.41 -3.44 10.97
N LEU A 7 1.45 -4.14 10.49
CA LEU A 7 1.44 -5.60 10.33
C LEU A 7 2.09 -6.34 11.51
N TYR A 8 2.66 -5.61 12.47
CA TYR A 8 3.14 -6.13 13.74
C TYR A 8 2.04 -6.12 14.82
N GLU A 9 2.16 -7.01 15.81
CA GLU A 9 1.22 -7.13 16.94
C GLU A 9 -0.26 -7.15 16.50
N THR A 10 -0.51 -7.81 15.38
CA THR A 10 -1.83 -7.92 14.74
C THR A 10 -2.10 -9.36 14.31
N SER A 11 -3.28 -9.60 13.76
CA SER A 11 -3.66 -10.89 13.20
C SER A 11 -4.16 -10.74 11.78
N LEU A 12 -4.17 -11.85 11.03
CA LEU A 12 -4.74 -11.86 9.68
C LEU A 12 -6.19 -11.36 9.67
N GLU A 13 -7.00 -11.75 10.66
CA GLU A 13 -8.39 -11.31 10.78
C GLU A 13 -8.50 -9.80 11.01
N SER A 14 -7.61 -9.21 11.81
CA SER A 14 -7.56 -7.76 12.04
C SER A 14 -7.22 -7.03 10.75
N VAL A 15 -6.18 -7.47 10.04
CA VAL A 15 -5.75 -6.82 8.80
C VAL A 15 -6.81 -6.96 7.70
N LYS A 16 -7.38 -8.16 7.50
CA LYS A 16 -8.50 -8.37 6.59
C LYS A 16 -9.70 -7.50 6.95
N SER A 17 -10.07 -7.42 8.23
CA SER A 17 -11.16 -6.56 8.72
C SER A 17 -10.90 -5.09 8.40
N THR A 18 -9.70 -4.58 8.70
CA THR A 18 -9.31 -3.19 8.44
C THR A 18 -9.36 -2.86 6.95
N ILE A 19 -8.67 -3.64 6.11
CA ILE A 19 -8.58 -3.41 4.67
C ILE A 19 -9.96 -3.53 4.01
N SER A 20 -10.75 -4.55 4.38
CA SER A 20 -12.08 -4.76 3.80
C SER A 20 -13.07 -3.68 4.21
N THR A 21 -12.98 -3.19 5.44
CA THR A 21 -13.80 -2.04 5.89
C THR A 21 -13.45 -0.79 5.10
N PHE A 22 -12.15 -0.53 4.91
CA PHE A 22 -11.67 0.62 4.14
C PHE A 22 -12.11 0.54 2.67
N PHE A 23 -11.89 -0.60 2.00
CA PHE A 23 -12.25 -0.78 0.59
C PHE A 23 -13.75 -0.90 0.33
N LYS A 24 -14.56 -1.20 1.35
CA LYS A 24 -16.01 -1.05 1.25
C LYS A 24 -16.43 0.41 1.04
N VAL A 25 -15.67 1.36 1.58
CA VAL A 25 -15.90 2.80 1.39
C VAL A 25 -15.15 3.33 0.17
N PHE A 26 -13.95 2.83 -0.07
CA PHE A 26 -13.08 3.24 -1.20
C PHE A 26 -12.86 2.05 -2.15
N PRO A 27 -13.77 1.80 -3.10
CA PRO A 27 -13.71 0.63 -3.98
C PRO A 27 -12.52 0.66 -4.96
N ASN A 28 -11.91 1.83 -5.16
CA ASN A 28 -10.69 2.03 -5.96
C ASN A 28 -9.45 2.28 -5.07
N GLY A 29 -9.52 1.90 -3.79
CA GLY A 29 -8.43 2.11 -2.85
C GLY A 29 -7.20 1.27 -3.18
N MET A 30 -6.05 1.75 -2.70
CA MET A 30 -4.74 1.16 -2.94
C MET A 30 -3.99 0.94 -1.64
N ILE A 31 -3.00 0.06 -1.68
CA ILE A 31 -2.08 -0.24 -0.60
C ILE A 31 -0.67 0.16 -1.03
N TRP A 32 0.00 0.87 -0.16
CA TRP A 32 1.43 1.18 -0.24
C TRP A 32 2.11 0.51 0.95
N SER A 33 3.23 -0.15 0.73
CA SER A 33 3.92 -0.91 1.78
C SER A 33 5.32 -0.42 1.98
N ASN A 34 5.72 -0.28 3.24
CA ASN A 34 7.13 -0.20 3.56
C ASN A 34 7.71 -1.63 3.54
N ASP A 35 8.44 -1.97 2.47
CA ASP A 35 9.13 -3.25 2.31
C ASP A 35 10.60 -3.19 2.77
N THR A 36 10.96 -2.28 3.68
CA THR A 36 12.29 -2.26 4.32
C THR A 36 12.64 -3.67 4.83
N ASP A 37 13.81 -4.16 4.42
CA ASP A 37 14.33 -5.51 4.67
C ASP A 37 13.48 -6.69 4.16
N GLY A 38 12.52 -6.44 3.26
CA GLY A 38 11.78 -7.49 2.56
C GLY A 38 10.83 -8.29 3.45
N ILE A 39 10.33 -7.69 4.54
CA ILE A 39 9.43 -8.35 5.50
C ILE A 39 8.02 -7.76 5.46
N GLY A 40 7.84 -6.51 5.00
CA GLY A 40 6.56 -5.80 5.02
C GLY A 40 6.12 -5.51 6.45
N TYR A 41 6.38 -4.29 6.92
CA TYR A 41 6.17 -3.93 8.33
C TYR A 41 4.90 -3.10 8.54
N ASP A 42 4.68 -2.12 7.66
CA ASP A 42 3.57 -1.20 7.70
C ASP A 42 2.91 -1.09 6.33
N LEU A 43 1.59 -0.89 6.33
CA LEU A 43 0.82 -0.51 5.17
C LEU A 43 0.27 0.91 5.31
N VAL A 44 0.15 1.60 4.18
CA VAL A 44 -0.66 2.80 4.04
C VAL A 44 -1.76 2.51 3.03
N LEU A 45 -3.00 2.53 3.48
CA LEU A 45 -4.17 2.48 2.61
C LEU A 45 -4.46 3.90 2.11
N PHE A 46 -4.61 4.05 0.81
CA PHE A 46 -5.01 5.30 0.18
C PHE A 46 -6.35 5.11 -0.53
N GLY A 47 -7.29 6.01 -0.27
CA GLY A 47 -8.64 5.95 -0.80
C GLY A 47 -9.14 7.31 -1.24
N GLN A 48 -9.81 7.35 -2.39
CA GLN A 48 -10.47 8.50 -2.96
C GLN A 48 -11.84 8.09 -3.54
N ALA A 49 -12.72 9.07 -3.75
CA ALA A 49 -14.08 8.80 -4.23
C ALA A 49 -14.09 8.28 -5.68
N GLU A 50 -13.30 8.91 -6.54
CA GLU A 50 -13.21 8.57 -7.96
C GLU A 50 -12.10 7.54 -8.24
N GLU A 51 -12.09 7.00 -9.45
CA GLU A 51 -11.02 6.13 -9.92
C GLU A 51 -9.65 6.85 -9.89
N THR A 52 -8.60 6.13 -9.46
CA THR A 52 -7.27 6.72 -9.32
C THR A 52 -6.51 6.62 -10.62
N ASN A 53 -6.07 7.78 -11.11
CA ASN A 53 -5.02 7.90 -12.11
C ASN A 53 -3.90 8.78 -11.55
N ILE A 54 -2.71 8.20 -11.40
CA ILE A 54 -1.52 8.90 -10.91
C ILE A 54 -0.70 9.36 -12.11
N ASN A 55 -0.79 10.66 -12.43
CA ASN A 55 0.04 11.25 -13.46
C ASN A 55 1.43 11.58 -12.90
N VAL A 56 2.44 10.84 -13.36
CA VAL A 56 3.81 10.91 -12.85
C VAL A 56 4.48 12.23 -13.27
N ASP A 57 4.20 12.76 -14.47
CA ASP A 57 4.76 14.06 -14.91
C ASP A 57 4.27 15.21 -14.00
N ILE A 58 2.99 15.20 -13.62
CA ILE A 58 2.41 16.21 -12.73
C ILE A 58 2.97 16.05 -11.32
N LEU A 59 3.15 14.82 -10.84
CA LEU A 59 3.76 14.56 -9.54
C LEU A 59 5.25 14.93 -9.54
N GLY A 60 6.00 14.72 -10.62
CA GLY A 60 7.39 15.15 -10.76
C GLY A 60 7.51 16.67 -10.66
N LYS A 61 6.65 17.42 -11.36
CA LYS A 61 6.59 18.89 -11.22
C LYS A 61 6.26 19.34 -9.80
N ARG A 62 5.36 18.61 -9.11
CA ARG A 62 5.04 18.89 -7.70
C ARG A 62 6.21 18.53 -6.79
N TRP A 63 6.88 17.41 -7.07
CA TRP A 63 8.06 16.97 -6.37
C TRP A 63 9.09 18.07 -6.43
N ASP A 64 9.47 18.61 -7.59
CA ASP A 64 10.54 19.62 -7.71
C ASP A 64 10.16 21.03 -7.23
N ASN A 65 8.87 21.32 -7.09
CA ASN A 65 8.40 22.64 -6.69
C ASN A 65 9.00 23.07 -5.33
N PRO A 66 9.67 24.23 -5.22
CA PRO A 66 10.29 24.69 -3.97
C PRO A 66 9.34 24.77 -2.77
N ASN A 67 8.04 24.98 -2.99
CA ASN A 67 7.04 25.01 -1.92
C ASN A 67 6.89 23.65 -1.20
N TYR A 68 7.31 22.55 -1.84
CA TYR A 68 7.30 21.21 -1.27
C TYR A 68 8.70 20.76 -0.81
N ALA A 69 9.70 21.66 -0.73
CA ALA A 69 11.06 21.29 -0.36
C ALA A 69 11.16 20.62 1.03
N GLN A 70 10.37 21.06 2.00
CA GLN A 70 10.34 20.43 3.34
C GLN A 70 9.76 19.01 3.28
N VAL A 71 8.75 18.76 2.44
CA VAL A 71 8.18 17.42 2.24
C VAL A 71 9.20 16.52 1.57
N ARG A 72 9.89 17.00 0.53
CA ARG A 72 10.99 16.28 -0.10
C ARG A 72 12.09 15.94 0.90
N GLN A 73 12.49 16.89 1.74
CA GLN A 73 13.53 16.64 2.75
C GLN A 73 13.07 15.59 3.77
N SER A 74 11.82 15.66 4.26
CA SER A 74 11.29 14.65 5.19
C SER A 74 11.24 13.25 4.58
N LEU A 75 10.96 13.14 3.27
CA LEU A 75 10.98 11.87 2.55
C LEU A 75 12.43 11.36 2.37
N PHE A 76 13.35 12.27 2.05
CA PHE A 76 14.78 11.98 1.94
C PHE A 76 15.35 11.44 3.26
N ASP A 77 15.00 12.06 4.38
CA ASP A 77 15.49 11.70 5.73
C ASP A 77 15.10 10.27 6.14
N VAL A 78 14.04 9.72 5.53
CA VAL A 78 13.56 8.35 5.78
C VAL A 78 13.82 7.40 4.60
N GLY A 79 14.68 7.78 3.65
CA GLY A 79 15.18 6.92 2.59
C GLY A 79 14.43 6.95 1.26
N PHE A 80 13.49 7.88 1.06
CA PHE A 80 12.87 8.14 -0.24
C PHE A 80 13.57 9.31 -0.94
N TYR A 81 14.58 8.99 -1.73
CA TYR A 81 15.45 9.98 -2.37
C TYR A 81 14.85 10.55 -3.66
N GLN A 82 13.97 9.80 -4.31
CA GLN A 82 13.31 10.16 -5.56
C GLN A 82 11.81 9.83 -5.50
N LEU A 83 11.02 10.47 -6.37
CA LEU A 83 9.59 10.19 -6.49
C LEU A 83 9.30 8.69 -6.76
N ASN A 84 10.16 8.05 -7.56
CA ASN A 84 10.03 6.63 -7.91
C ASN A 84 10.26 5.71 -6.71
N ASP A 85 11.08 6.12 -5.73
CA ASP A 85 11.27 5.34 -4.50
C ASP A 85 9.94 5.25 -3.72
N LEU A 86 9.18 6.35 -3.70
CA LEU A 86 7.87 6.40 -3.07
C LEU A 86 6.82 5.64 -3.88
N LEU A 87 6.71 5.91 -5.18
CA LEU A 87 5.67 5.29 -6.03
C LEU A 87 5.91 3.79 -6.30
N SER A 88 7.13 3.30 -6.14
CA SER A 88 7.41 1.87 -6.24
C SER A 88 6.94 1.08 -5.02
N THR A 89 6.56 1.73 -3.92
CA THR A 89 6.02 1.03 -2.73
C THR A 89 4.60 0.49 -2.91
N TYR A 90 4.00 0.63 -4.10
CA TYR A 90 2.69 0.08 -4.41
C TYR A 90 2.64 -1.44 -4.18
N ALA A 91 1.68 -1.90 -3.38
CA ALA A 91 1.55 -3.29 -2.97
C ALA A 91 0.23 -3.95 -3.42
N GLY A 92 -0.71 -3.19 -3.97
CA GLY A 92 -1.96 -3.72 -4.50
C GLY A 92 -3.13 -2.75 -4.42
N ASN A 93 -4.30 -3.20 -4.85
CA ASN A 93 -5.54 -2.42 -4.81
C ASN A 93 -6.74 -3.27 -4.38
N ALA A 94 -7.86 -2.60 -4.15
CA ALA A 94 -9.12 -3.19 -3.75
C ALA A 94 -9.66 -4.25 -4.72
N HIS A 95 -9.48 -4.04 -6.03
CA HIS A 95 -9.93 -4.97 -7.06
C HIS A 95 -9.16 -6.29 -6.98
N ASP A 96 -7.84 -6.22 -6.93
CA ASP A 96 -6.95 -7.37 -6.92
C ASP A 96 -7.09 -8.20 -5.64
N LEU A 97 -7.28 -7.53 -4.50
CA LEU A 97 -7.44 -8.19 -3.19
C LEU A 97 -8.84 -8.75 -2.95
N LYS A 98 -9.79 -8.58 -3.88
CA LYS A 98 -11.19 -8.97 -3.69
C LYS A 98 -11.37 -10.43 -3.26
N LYS A 99 -10.58 -11.35 -3.82
CA LYS A 99 -10.63 -12.78 -3.45
C LYS A 99 -10.08 -13.04 -2.06
N TRP A 100 -8.94 -12.42 -1.72
CA TRP A 100 -8.32 -12.54 -0.41
C TRP A 100 -9.21 -11.99 0.72
N MET A 101 -10.02 -10.97 0.42
CA MET A 101 -10.96 -10.36 1.35
C MET A 101 -12.35 -11.02 1.39
N ALA A 102 -12.61 -12.07 0.61
CA ALA A 102 -13.97 -12.59 0.42
C ALA A 102 -14.64 -13.09 1.71
N ASP A 103 -13.85 -13.57 2.66
CA ASP A 103 -14.25 -14.07 3.98
C ASP A 103 -14.11 -13.04 5.10
N ALA A 104 -13.68 -11.81 4.79
CA ALA A 104 -13.39 -10.80 5.78
C ALA A 104 -14.66 -10.29 6.47
N GLN A 105 -14.63 -10.27 7.80
CA GLN A 105 -15.65 -9.61 8.60
C GLN A 105 -15.26 -8.15 8.82
N ILE A 106 -16.09 -7.22 8.36
CA ILE A 106 -15.84 -5.77 8.48
C ILE A 106 -16.14 -5.24 9.88
N ASN A 107 -15.51 -4.11 10.23
CA ASN A 107 -15.78 -3.36 11.44
C ASN A 107 -16.99 -2.43 11.26
N THR A 108 -17.85 -2.33 12.27
CA THR A 108 -19.00 -1.40 12.27
C THR A 108 -19.20 -0.83 13.67
N ASP A 109 -19.93 0.28 13.82
CA ASP A 109 -20.19 0.86 15.14
C ASP A 109 -20.98 -0.09 16.06
N ARG A 110 -21.80 -0.97 15.49
CA ARG A 110 -22.54 -2.01 16.23
C ARG A 110 -21.70 -3.25 16.56
N ASN A 111 -20.55 -3.39 15.92
CA ASN A 111 -19.61 -4.49 16.13
C ASN A 111 -18.19 -3.94 16.00
N LEU A 112 -17.66 -3.45 17.13
CA LEU A 112 -16.31 -2.88 17.29
C LEU A 112 -15.24 -3.97 17.21
N ARG A 113 -15.26 -4.73 16.11
CA ARG A 113 -14.44 -5.91 15.86
C ARG A 113 -12.96 -5.61 16.01
N LEU A 114 -12.47 -4.51 15.44
CA LEU A 114 -11.05 -4.18 15.51
C LEU A 114 -10.59 -3.91 16.95
N GLY A 115 -11.43 -3.24 17.75
CA GLY A 115 -11.15 -3.03 19.18
C GLY A 115 -11.12 -4.34 19.96
N TYR A 116 -12.01 -5.28 19.65
CA TYR A 116 -12.01 -6.62 20.24
C TYR A 116 -10.79 -7.45 19.84
N LEU A 117 -10.41 -7.45 18.55
CA LEU A 117 -9.28 -8.22 18.03
C LEU A 117 -7.92 -7.67 18.51
N ALA A 118 -7.79 -6.36 18.71
CA ALA A 118 -6.52 -5.73 19.10
C ALA A 118 -5.90 -6.35 20.36
N GLY A 119 -6.71 -6.61 21.39
CA GLY A 119 -6.21 -7.23 22.62
C GLY A 119 -5.82 -8.71 22.48
N MET A 120 -6.36 -9.42 21.49
CA MET A 120 -6.09 -10.84 21.27
C MET A 120 -4.84 -11.09 20.42
N ALA A 121 -4.37 -10.07 19.71
CA ALA A 121 -3.24 -10.18 18.79
C ALA A 121 -1.89 -9.72 19.39
N LEU A 122 -1.87 -9.39 20.69
CA LEU A 122 -0.66 -8.99 21.38
C LEU A 122 0.42 -10.08 21.26
N ASN A 123 1.65 -9.68 20.93
CA ASN A 123 2.80 -10.56 20.68
C ASN A 123 2.67 -11.53 19.49
N ASN A 124 1.70 -11.34 18.59
CA ASN A 124 1.66 -12.12 17.35
C ASN A 124 2.73 -11.66 16.35
N ALA A 125 3.53 -12.62 15.89
CA ALA A 125 4.54 -12.42 14.85
C ALA A 125 4.07 -12.98 13.50
N GLN A 126 3.06 -12.34 12.89
CA GLN A 126 2.48 -12.78 11.61
C GLN A 126 2.70 -11.81 10.44
N ALA A 127 3.41 -10.69 10.66
CA ALA A 127 3.61 -9.62 9.68
C ALA A 127 4.01 -10.14 8.28
N ALA A 128 5.08 -10.94 8.22
CA ALA A 128 5.62 -11.48 6.97
C ALA A 128 4.60 -12.35 6.22
N GLY A 129 3.86 -13.19 6.93
CA GLY A 129 2.84 -14.07 6.33
C GLY A 129 1.65 -13.28 5.79
N ILE A 130 1.18 -12.28 6.55
CA ILE A 130 0.10 -11.41 6.11
C ILE A 130 0.54 -10.59 4.87
N PHE A 131 1.75 -10.05 4.89
CA PHE A 131 2.27 -9.30 3.74
C PHE A 131 2.45 -10.19 2.51
N PHE A 132 2.94 -11.42 2.71
CA PHE A 132 3.05 -12.41 1.64
C PHE A 132 1.70 -12.71 0.99
N ASP A 133 0.64 -12.90 1.79
CA ASP A 133 -0.71 -13.12 1.25
C ASP A 133 -1.21 -11.92 0.43
N ILE A 134 -0.90 -10.70 0.83
CA ILE A 134 -1.22 -9.49 0.04
C ILE A 134 -0.45 -9.52 -1.30
N CYS A 135 0.86 -9.77 -1.27
CA CYS A 135 1.67 -9.86 -2.49
C CYS A 135 1.23 -10.99 -3.44
N ASN A 136 0.68 -12.10 -2.93
CA ASN A 136 0.15 -13.17 -3.79
C ASN A 136 -1.01 -12.69 -4.68
N ASN A 137 -1.72 -11.65 -4.25
CA ASN A 137 -2.82 -11.05 -5.02
C ASN A 137 -2.36 -9.86 -5.87
N TYR A 138 -1.11 -9.41 -5.76
CA TYR A 138 -0.56 -8.26 -6.48
C TYR A 138 -0.77 -8.35 -8.00
N GLN A 139 -1.23 -7.29 -8.64
CA GLN A 139 -1.15 -7.13 -10.10
C GLN A 139 -0.26 -5.95 -10.46
N TYR A 140 0.46 -6.10 -11.56
CA TYR A 140 1.38 -5.07 -12.03
C TYR A 140 0.61 -3.80 -12.44
N PRO A 141 0.93 -2.61 -11.90
CA PRO A 141 0.08 -1.41 -11.95
C PRO A 141 0.17 -0.64 -13.28
N LYS A 142 0.02 -1.31 -14.42
CA LYS A 142 0.18 -0.68 -15.75
C LYS A 142 -0.79 0.48 -16.01
N THR A 143 -2.01 0.38 -15.50
CA THR A 143 -3.07 1.36 -15.75
C THR A 143 -3.20 2.41 -14.65
N LEU A 144 -2.52 2.22 -13.51
CA LEU A 144 -2.57 3.14 -12.38
C LEU A 144 -1.74 4.40 -12.64
N PHE A 145 -0.59 4.24 -13.30
CA PHE A 145 0.33 5.32 -13.60
C PHE A 145 0.17 5.79 -15.05
N SER A 146 0.14 7.10 -15.22
CA SER A 146 0.14 7.75 -16.53
C SER A 146 1.26 8.79 -16.61
N GLY A 147 1.74 9.06 -17.81
CA GLY A 147 2.78 10.07 -18.03
C GLY A 147 3.58 9.82 -19.29
N THR A 148 4.66 10.57 -19.46
CA THR A 148 5.62 10.33 -20.54
C THR A 148 6.48 9.09 -20.30
N ASP A 149 7.03 8.50 -21.35
CA ASP A 149 7.95 7.35 -21.23
C ASP A 149 9.19 7.71 -20.41
N GLU A 150 9.64 8.97 -20.45
CA GLU A 150 10.77 9.49 -19.66
C GLU A 150 10.56 9.31 -18.16
N GLU A 151 9.33 9.52 -17.67
CA GLU A 151 8.97 9.34 -16.25
C GLU A 151 8.50 7.92 -15.93
N LEU A 152 7.79 7.26 -16.85
CA LEU A 152 7.22 5.93 -16.60
C LEU A 152 8.26 4.80 -16.62
N VAL A 153 9.22 4.84 -17.53
CA VAL A 153 10.27 3.80 -17.64
C VAL A 153 11.06 3.64 -16.33
N PRO A 154 11.63 4.70 -15.72
CA PRO A 154 12.37 4.54 -14.47
C PRO A 154 11.47 4.13 -13.30
N LEU A 155 10.20 4.56 -13.27
CA LEU A 155 9.23 4.09 -12.28
C LEU A 155 9.00 2.58 -12.37
N PHE A 156 8.74 2.06 -13.56
CA PHE A 156 8.50 0.62 -13.74
C PHE A 156 9.75 -0.21 -13.50
N GLN A 157 10.94 0.31 -13.81
CA GLN A 157 12.21 -0.32 -13.40
C GLN A 157 12.35 -0.37 -11.86
N ALA A 158 11.95 0.68 -11.15
CA ALA A 158 11.96 0.68 -9.68
C ALA A 158 10.96 -0.36 -9.12
N ILE A 159 9.77 -0.46 -9.71
CA ILE A 159 8.74 -1.47 -9.34
C ILE A 159 9.25 -2.90 -9.57
N ASP A 160 10.00 -3.16 -10.63
CA ASP A 160 10.50 -4.50 -10.96
C ASP A 160 11.46 -5.08 -9.89
N ASN A 161 12.07 -4.21 -9.08
CA ASN A 161 12.98 -4.57 -8.00
C ASN A 161 12.24 -4.82 -6.67
N LYS A 162 10.92 -4.63 -6.61
CA LYS A 162 10.14 -4.72 -5.37
C LYS A 162 9.68 -6.13 -5.05
N MET A 163 9.50 -6.39 -3.75
CA MET A 163 9.28 -7.73 -3.21
C MET A 163 8.07 -8.47 -3.81
N CYS A 164 6.92 -7.80 -3.98
CA CYS A 164 5.74 -8.45 -4.56
C CYS A 164 5.96 -8.86 -6.03
N VAL A 165 6.88 -8.20 -6.75
CA VAL A 165 7.21 -8.52 -8.15
C VAL A 165 8.27 -9.61 -8.21
N SER A 166 9.34 -9.49 -7.44
CA SER A 166 10.44 -10.47 -7.43
C SER A 166 9.98 -11.87 -7.02
N ARG A 167 9.06 -11.98 -6.06
CA ARG A 167 8.49 -13.27 -5.63
C ARG A 167 7.61 -13.98 -6.67
N LYS A 168 7.11 -13.29 -7.69
CA LYS A 168 6.36 -13.93 -8.79
C LYS A 168 7.25 -14.57 -9.85
N LYS A 169 8.58 -14.38 -9.78
CA LYS A 169 9.55 -14.93 -10.71
C LYS A 169 10.14 -16.28 -10.24
N GLU A 170 9.87 -16.67 -8.99
CA GLU A 170 10.24 -17.97 -8.38
C GLU A 170 9.10 -18.99 -8.51
#